data_AF-A0AAV0EQC4-F1
#
_entry.id   AF-A0AAV0EQC4-F1
#
_cell.length_a   1.000
_cell.length_b   1.000
_cell.length_c   1.000
_cell.angle_alpha   90.00
_cell.angle_beta   90.00
_cell.angle_gamma   90.00
#
_symmetry.space_group_name_H-M   'P 1'
#
loop_
_entity.id
_entity.type
_entity.pdbx_description
1 polymer ?
#
loop_
_entity_poly.entity_id
_entity_poly.type
_entity_poly.pdbx_seq_one_letter_code
_entity_poly.pdbx_strand_id
1 'polypeptide(L)'
;MVADSLREILSGLQRYFDKALSALLLYKNERDQYEVAIKDGVCPSFVYGAEHLLRLFVKLPEILHHANIENESMIELQQELQDFLRFLHKNQSSFFASFYIN
;
A
#
# COMPACT_ATOMS: atom_id res chain seq x y z
N MET A 1 -10.46 4.62 -21.01
CA MET A 1 -11.11 5.59 -20.10
C MET A 1 -11.12 5.06 -18.66
N VAL A 2 -11.99 4.12 -18.24
CA VAL A 2 -11.99 3.61 -16.84
C VAL A 2 -10.73 2.77 -16.50
N ALA A 3 -10.19 2.01 -17.45
CA ALA A 3 -8.99 1.21 -17.22
C ALA A 3 -7.72 2.05 -17.03
N ASP A 4 -7.72 3.31 -17.49
CA ASP A 4 -6.55 4.18 -17.44
C ASP A 4 -6.44 4.84 -16.06
N SER A 5 -7.57 5.29 -15.48
CA SER A 5 -7.61 5.85 -14.12
C SER A 5 -7.25 4.79 -13.06
N LEU A 6 -7.79 3.57 -13.18
CA LEU A 6 -7.44 2.50 -12.25
C LEU A 6 -5.94 2.18 -12.28
N ARG A 7 -5.32 2.12 -13.47
CA ARG A 7 -3.88 1.90 -13.60
C ARG A 7 -3.07 3.01 -12.94
N GLU A 8 -3.50 4.25 -13.08
CA GLU A 8 -2.86 5.40 -12.43
C GLU A 8 -2.94 5.32 -10.90
N ILE A 9 -4.11 4.98 -10.36
CA ILE A 9 -4.31 4.79 -8.92
C ILE A 9 -3.41 3.67 -8.39
N LEU A 10 -3.37 2.52 -9.05
CA LEU A 10 -2.52 1.39 -8.66
C LEU A 10 -1.03 1.75 -8.74
N SER A 11 -0.62 2.47 -9.77
CA SER A 11 0.77 2.97 -9.89
C SER A 11 1.11 3.95 -8.77
N GLY A 12 0.17 4.84 -8.42
CA GLY A 12 0.29 5.77 -7.29
C GLY A 12 0.46 5.03 -5.97
N LEU A 13 -0.39 4.03 -5.69
CA LEU A 13 -0.31 3.20 -4.49
C LEU A 13 1.04 2.49 -4.39
N GLN A 14 1.52 1.88 -5.48
CA GLN A 14 2.82 1.22 -5.51
C GLN A 14 3.95 2.20 -5.15
N ARG A 15 3.96 3.39 -5.77
CA ARG A 15 4.99 4.42 -5.50
C ARG A 15 4.93 4.94 -4.08
N TYR A 16 3.73 5.10 -3.52
CA TYR A 16 3.57 5.47 -2.12
C TYR A 16 4.07 4.36 -1.20
N PHE A 17 3.77 3.11 -1.49
CA PHE A 17 4.23 1.96 -0.73
C PHE A 17 5.76 1.87 -0.70
N ASP A 18 6.40 1.96 -1.87
CA ASP A 18 7.85 1.90 -2.01
C ASP A 18 8.57 2.99 -1.19
N LYS A 19 7.98 4.19 -1.10
CA LYS A 19 8.53 5.29 -0.31
C LYS A 19 8.17 5.23 1.18
N ALA A 20 6.95 4.82 1.50
CA ALA A 20 6.42 4.87 2.85
C ALA A 20 6.89 3.68 3.70
N LEU A 21 7.27 2.55 3.11
CA LEU A 21 7.52 1.32 3.86
C LEU A 21 8.55 1.53 4.99
N SER A 22 9.77 1.95 4.65
CA SER A 22 10.86 2.16 5.63
C SER A 22 10.61 3.33 6.57
N ALA A 23 9.89 4.35 6.11
CA ALA A 23 9.62 5.56 6.86
C ALA A 23 8.49 5.39 7.90
N LEU A 24 7.41 4.68 7.54
CA LEU A 24 6.13 4.77 8.27
C LEU A 24 5.49 3.41 8.59
N LEU A 25 5.79 2.34 7.85
CA LEU A 25 4.97 1.12 7.88
C LEU A 25 5.59 -0.05 8.63
N LEU A 26 6.90 0.00 8.91
CA LEU A 26 7.63 -1.04 9.63
C LEU A 26 7.67 -0.79 11.14
N TYR A 27 7.39 -1.83 11.91
CA TYR A 27 7.71 -1.90 13.32
C TYR A 27 9.22 -2.01 13.54
N LYS A 28 9.65 -1.72 14.77
CA LYS A 28 11.07 -1.71 15.13
C LYS A 28 11.77 -3.05 14.85
N ASN A 29 11.10 -4.17 15.09
CA ASN A 29 11.63 -5.52 14.86
C ASN A 29 11.67 -5.94 13.39
N GLU A 30 10.96 -5.26 12.49
CA GLU A 30 10.97 -5.57 11.04
C GLU A 30 12.10 -4.84 10.29
N ARG A 31 12.80 -3.90 10.95
CA ARG A 31 13.80 -3.05 10.29
C ARG A 31 15.05 -3.82 9.87
N ASP A 32 15.55 -4.73 10.70
CA ASP A 32 16.73 -5.53 10.36
C ASP A 32 16.45 -6.43 9.14
N GLN A 33 15.24 -7.01 9.04
CA GLN A 33 14.80 -7.76 7.87
C GLN A 33 14.75 -6.89 6.62
N TYR A 34 14.25 -5.66 6.74
CA TYR A 34 14.16 -4.71 5.62
C TYR A 34 15.52 -4.37 5.03
N GLU A 35 16.51 -4.06 5.88
CA GLU A 35 17.87 -3.72 5.42
C GLU A 35 18.53 -4.88 4.66
N VAL A 36 18.23 -6.12 5.04
CA VAL A 36 18.70 -7.31 4.32
C VAL A 36 17.95 -7.49 3.00
N ALA A 37 16.63 -7.31 3.00
CA ALA A 37 15.79 -7.61 1.84
C ALA A 37 15.90 -6.58 0.70
N ILE A 38 16.26 -5.32 1.01
CA ILE A 38 16.31 -4.21 0.04
C ILE A 38 17.75 -3.87 -0.40
N LYS A 39 18.75 -4.66 0.03
CA LYS A 39 20.19 -4.39 -0.12
C LYS A 39 20.68 -4.16 -1.57
N ASP A 40 19.94 -4.63 -2.57
CA ASP A 40 20.26 -4.51 -3.99
C ASP A 40 19.38 -3.50 -4.75
N GLY A 41 18.73 -2.57 -4.04
CA GLY A 41 17.86 -1.56 -4.65
C GLY A 41 16.54 -2.11 -5.17
N VAL A 42 16.13 -3.29 -4.67
CA VAL A 42 14.83 -3.89 -4.98
C VAL A 42 13.72 -3.00 -4.44
N CYS A 43 12.65 -2.78 -5.23
CA CYS A 43 11.51 -2.02 -4.75
C CYS A 43 10.79 -2.77 -3.62
N PRO A 44 10.43 -2.10 -2.52
CA PRO A 44 9.67 -2.72 -1.44
C PRO A 44 8.39 -3.44 -1.87
N SER A 45 7.68 -2.93 -2.89
CA SER A 45 6.48 -3.55 -3.47
C SER A 45 6.71 -4.93 -4.08
N PHE A 46 7.97 -5.28 -4.36
CA PHE A 46 8.35 -6.59 -4.90
C PHE A 46 8.62 -7.63 -3.80
N VAL A 47 8.87 -7.17 -2.56
CA VAL A 47 9.28 -8.01 -1.43
C VAL A 47 8.16 -8.16 -0.41
N TYR A 48 7.44 -7.07 -0.12
CA TYR A 48 6.44 -7.02 0.93
C TYR A 48 5.03 -7.18 0.37
N GLY A 49 4.19 -7.92 1.11
CA GLY A 49 2.88 -8.37 0.66
C GLY A 49 1.70 -7.51 1.14
N ALA A 50 0.51 -8.13 1.10
CA ALA A 50 -0.77 -7.48 1.39
C ALA A 50 -0.86 -6.91 2.81
N GLU A 51 -0.16 -7.50 3.78
CA GLU A 51 -0.23 -7.11 5.19
C GLU A 51 0.39 -5.72 5.40
N HIS A 52 1.58 -5.49 4.86
CA HIS A 52 2.22 -4.18 4.89
C HIS A 52 1.48 -3.18 4.00
N LEU A 53 0.93 -3.64 2.86
CA LEU A 53 0.10 -2.78 2.01
C LEU A 53 -1.12 -2.25 2.77
N LEU A 54 -1.81 -3.06 3.59
CA LEU A 54 -2.91 -2.59 4.43
C LEU A 54 -2.48 -1.52 5.44
N ARG A 55 -1.24 -1.57 5.95
CA ARG A 55 -0.72 -0.51 6.83
C ARG A 55 -0.60 0.83 6.10
N LEU A 56 -0.34 0.83 4.78
CA LEU A 56 -0.38 2.05 3.97
C LEU A 56 -1.78 2.68 3.98
N PHE A 57 -2.85 1.88 3.90
CA PHE A 57 -4.23 2.40 3.92
C PHE A 57 -4.58 3.15 5.21
N VAL A 58 -3.95 2.80 6.34
CA VAL A 58 -4.10 3.54 7.60
C VAL A 58 -3.39 4.91 7.52
N LYS A 59 -2.33 5.03 6.72
CA LYS A 59 -1.55 6.27 6.54
C LYS A 59 -1.99 7.12 5.36
N LEU A 60 -2.70 6.55 4.38
CA LEU A 60 -3.17 7.26 3.20
C LEU A 60 -3.95 8.55 3.52
N PRO A 61 -4.85 8.62 4.52
CA PRO A 61 -5.55 9.87 4.83
C PRO A 61 -4.59 11.02 5.17
N GLU A 62 -3.52 10.75 5.92
CA GLU A 62 -2.49 11.72 6.27
C GLU A 62 -1.64 12.11 5.04
N ILE A 63 -1.26 11.14 4.22
CA ILE A 63 -0.48 11.37 3.00
C ILE A 63 -1.29 12.21 2.00
N LEU A 64 -2.55 11.86 1.80
CA LEU A 64 -3.46 12.51 0.85
C LEU A 64 -3.90 13.89 1.31
N HIS A 65 -3.93 14.18 2.62
CA HIS A 65 -4.22 15.52 3.13
C HIS A 65 -3.21 16.56 2.63
N HIS A 66 -1.96 16.17 2.42
CA HIS A 66 -0.91 17.03 1.88
C HIS A 66 -0.91 17.08 0.34
N ALA A 67 -1.72 16.24 -0.31
CA ALA A 67 -1.90 16.26 -1.74
C ALA A 67 -3.00 17.27 -2.10
N ASN A 68 -2.68 18.23 -2.96
CA ASN A 68 -3.63 19.24 -3.42
C ASN A 68 -4.59 18.66 -4.48
N ILE A 69 -5.46 17.74 -4.04
CA ILE A 69 -6.42 17.02 -4.87
C ILE A 69 -7.79 17.72 -4.80
N GLU A 70 -8.44 17.89 -5.94
CA GLU A 70 -9.79 18.47 -6.01
C GLU A 70 -10.82 17.55 -5.33
N ASN A 71 -11.86 18.14 -4.72
CA ASN A 71 -12.84 17.40 -3.93
C ASN A 71 -13.54 16.28 -4.73
N GLU A 72 -13.88 16.53 -5.99
CA GLU A 72 -14.53 15.55 -6.86
C GLU A 72 -13.61 14.35 -7.12
N SER A 73 -12.36 14.60 -7.52
CA SER A 73 -11.35 13.55 -7.72
C SER A 73 -11.00 12.81 -6.43
N MET A 74 -11.05 13.46 -5.27
CA MET A 74 -10.85 12.82 -3.97
C MET A 74 -11.96 11.81 -3.66
N ILE A 75 -13.21 12.15 -3.97
CA ILE A 75 -14.35 11.24 -3.78
C ILE A 75 -14.21 10.00 -4.67
N GLU A 76 -13.87 10.19 -5.95
CA GLU A 76 -13.64 9.08 -6.89
C GLU A 76 -12.48 8.18 -6.42
N LEU A 77 -11.35 8.78 -6.03
CA LEU A 77 -10.22 8.05 -5.48
C LEU A 77 -10.63 7.25 -4.24
N GLN A 78 -11.40 7.84 -3.33
CA GLN A 78 -11.85 7.16 -2.13
C GLN A 78 -12.73 5.95 -2.45
N GLN A 79 -13.59 6.04 -3.46
CA GLN A 79 -14.43 4.91 -3.91
C GLN A 79 -13.57 3.76 -4.46
N GLU A 80 -12.60 4.06 -5.33
CA GLU A 80 -11.69 3.06 -5.89
C GLU A 80 -10.84 2.38 -4.79
N LEU A 81 -10.32 3.17 -3.84
CA LEU A 81 -9.58 2.63 -2.69
C LEU A 81 -10.47 1.73 -1.80
N GLN A 82 -11.73 2.09 -1.60
CA GLN A 82 -12.68 1.26 -0.85
C GLN A 82 -12.98 -0.05 -1.59
N ASP A 83 -13.16 0.00 -2.91
CA ASP A 83 -13.40 -1.21 -3.72
C ASP A 83 -12.18 -2.14 -3.72
N PHE A 84 -10.97 -1.58 -3.74
CA PHE A 84 -9.75 -2.36 -3.57
C PHE A 84 -9.69 -3.05 -2.20
N LEU A 85 -10.03 -2.35 -1.10
CA LEU A 85 -10.10 -2.96 0.22
C LEU A 85 -11.16 -4.07 0.30
N ARG A 86 -12.33 -3.87 -0.32
CA ARG A 86 -13.38 -4.91 -0.43
C ARG A 86 -12.87 -6.12 -1.19
N PHE A 87 -12.09 -5.91 -2.26
CA PHE A 87 -11.45 -6.99 -3.01
C PHE A 87 -10.47 -7.79 -2.13
N LEU A 88 -9.59 -7.13 -1.37
CA LEU A 88 -8.68 -7.81 -0.45
C LEU A 88 -9.43 -8.61 0.61
N HIS A 89 -10.48 -8.04 1.20
CA HIS A 89 -11.30 -8.72 2.19
C HIS A 89 -12.01 -9.96 1.64
N LYS A 90 -12.59 -9.88 0.44
CA LYS A 90 -13.23 -11.03 -0.22
C LYS A 90 -12.25 -12.17 -0.51
N ASN A 91 -10.97 -11.86 -0.72
CA ASN A 91 -9.92 -12.82 -1.06
C ASN A 91 -8.93 -13.04 0.09
N GLN A 92 -9.35 -12.77 1.33
CA GLN A 92 -8.43 -12.70 2.46
C GLN A 92 -7.66 -14.01 2.71
N SER A 93 -8.30 -15.17 2.47
CA SER A 93 -7.67 -16.48 2.61
C SER A 93 -6.52 -16.73 1.62
N SER A 94 -6.48 -15.98 0.51
CA SER A 94 -5.43 -16.09 -0.51
C SER A 94 -4.30 -15.08 -0.30
N PHE A 95 -4.59 -13.93 0.33
CA PHE A 95 -3.65 -12.82 0.45
C PHE A 95 -3.01 -12.67 1.84
N PHE A 96 -3.63 -13.21 2.90
CA PHE A 96 -3.15 -13.07 4.26
C PHE A 96 -2.77 -14.43 4.85
N ALA A 97 -1.60 -14.49 5.48
CA ALA A 97 -1.13 -15.72 6.11
C ALA A 97 -1.98 -16.05 7.35
N SER A 98 -2.22 -17.34 7.58
CA SER A 98 -2.88 -17.83 8.80
C SER A 98 -1.94 -17.91 10.00
N PHE A 99 -0.62 -17.88 9.77
CA PHE A 99 0.42 -17.88 10.80
C PHE A 99 1.65 -17.10 10.34
N TYR A 100 2.38 -16.53 11.28
CA TYR A 100 3.63 -15.79 11.04
C TYR A 100 4.78 -16.42 11.82
N ILE A 101 5.98 -16.31 11.27
CA ILE A 101 7.22 -16.74 11.92
C ILE A 101 7.77 -15.53 12.69
N ASN A 102 8.18 -15.74 13.94
CA ASN A 102 8.90 -14.76 14.75
C ASN A 102 10.42 -14.86 14.50
#